data_AF-A0A1M3PQ18-F1
#
_entry.id   AF-A0A1M3PQ18-F1
#
_cell.length_a   1.000
_cell.length_b   1.000
_cell.length_c   1.000
_cell.angle_alpha   90.00
_cell.angle_beta   90.00
_cell.angle_gamma   90.00
#
_symmetry.space_group_name_H-M   'P 1'
#
loop_
_entity.id
_entity.type
_entity.pdbx_description
1 polymer ?
#
loop_
_entity_poly.entity_id
_entity_poly.type
_entity_poly.pdbx_seq_one_letter_code
_entity_poly.pdbx_strand_id
1 'polypeptide(L)' 'MSVESTQFVPGERLLDLRQVQQRVPKSTATIYRWMRSGRFPRSIQIGPNSVVWRESDIDAFIAACAAKAG' A
#
# COMPACT_ATOMS: atom_id res chain seq x y z
N MET A 1 3.65 25.35 -7.22
CA MET A 1 3.91 23.92 -7.43
C MET A 1 3.45 23.20 -6.18
N SER A 2 2.31 22.51 -6.27
CA SER A 2 1.70 21.82 -5.13
C SER A 2 2.58 20.65 -4.73
N VAL A 3 3.25 20.78 -3.58
CA VAL A 3 3.85 19.63 -2.92
C VAL A 3 2.70 18.86 -2.29
N GLU A 4 2.37 17.69 -2.84
CA GLU A 4 1.39 16.80 -2.23
C GLU A 4 1.90 16.41 -0.85
N SER A 5 1.25 16.99 0.16
CA SER A 5 1.49 16.74 1.56
C SER A 5 1.43 15.24 1.81
N THR A 6 2.53 14.65 2.26
CA THR A 6 2.49 13.38 2.99
C THR A 6 1.65 13.66 4.24
N GLN A 7 0.35 13.41 4.14
CA GLN A 7 -0.56 13.49 5.26
C GLN A 7 -0.34 12.23 6.09
N PHE A 8 0.48 12.35 7.12
CA PHE A 8 0.46 11.41 8.22
C PHE A 8 -0.72 11.80 9.11
N VAL A 9 -1.82 11.08 9.02
CA VAL A 9 -2.97 11.30 9.90
C VAL A 9 -2.68 10.70 11.28
N PRO A 10 -2.82 11.44 12.40
CA PRO A 10 -2.65 10.86 13.73
C PRO A 10 -3.60 9.67 13.91
N GLY A 11 -3.04 8.49 14.18
CA GLY A 11 -3.80 7.23 14.22
C GLY A 11 -3.73 6.39 12.93
N GLU A 12 -2.95 6.80 11.94
CA GLU A 12 -2.72 6.01 10.73
C GLU A 12 -2.08 4.66 11.07
N ARG A 13 -2.79 3.58 10.71
CA ARG A 13 -2.29 2.22 10.95
C ARG A 13 -1.30 1.84 9.86
N LEU A 14 -0.20 1.26 10.30
CA LEU A 14 0.78 0.66 9.41
C LEU A 14 0.49 -0.83 9.29
N LEU A 15 0.43 -1.31 8.04
CA LEU A 15 0.19 -2.70 7.71
C LEU A 15 1.49 -3.36 7.31
N ASP A 16 1.80 -4.51 7.91
CA ASP A 16 2.86 -5.38 7.44
C ASP A 16 2.44 -6.16 6.18
N LEU A 17 3.38 -6.87 5.56
CA LEU A 17 3.14 -7.65 4.36
C LEU A 17 2.05 -8.73 4.54
N ARG A 18 1.89 -9.30 5.74
CA ARG A 18 0.87 -10.32 6.02
C ARG A 18 -0.51 -9.68 6.07
N GLN A 19 -0.64 -8.52 6.73
CA GLN A 19 -1.88 -7.76 6.79
C GLN A 19 -2.29 -7.24 5.41
N VAL A 20 -1.33 -6.79 4.61
CA VAL A 20 -1.57 -6.42 3.20
C VAL A 20 -2.09 -7.60 2.40
N GLN A 21 -1.53 -8.80 2.56
CA GLN A 21 -2.01 -10.01 1.88
C GLN A 21 -3.42 -10.43 2.30
N GLN A 22 -3.83 -10.15 3.55
CA GLN A 22 -5.20 -10.40 4.01
C GLN A 22 -6.21 -9.47 3.32
N ARG A 23 -5.83 -8.20 3.10
CA ARG A 23 -6.67 -7.21 2.41
C ARG A 23 -6.66 -7.40 0.89
N VAL A 24 -5.50 -7.70 0.33
CA VAL A 24 -5.26 -7.91 -1.10
C VAL A 24 -4.72 -9.33 -1.29
N PRO A 25 -5.59 -10.33 -1.57
CA PRO A 25 -5.21 -11.73 -1.63
C PRO A 25 -4.40 -12.04 -2.90
N LYS A 26 -3.14 -11.60 -2.90
CA LYS A 26 -2.14 -11.80 -3.95
C LYS A 26 -0.84 -12.25 -3.32
N SER A 27 -0.10 -13.06 -4.06
CA SER A 27 1.21 -13.50 -3.62
C SER A 27 2.16 -12.33 -3.43
N THR A 28 3.08 -12.46 -2.47
CA THR A 28 4.18 -11.53 -2.22
C THR A 28 4.88 -11.09 -3.52
N ALA A 29 5.22 -12.05 -4.39
CA ALA A 29 5.85 -11.76 -5.67
C ALA A 29 5.00 -10.88 -6.60
N THR A 30 3.67 -11.04 -6.56
CA THR A 30 2.74 -10.21 -7.32
C THR A 30 2.66 -8.80 -6.76
N ILE A 31 2.60 -8.64 -5.44
CA ILE A 31 2.65 -7.34 -4.78
C ILE A 31 3.94 -6.58 -5.18
N TYR A 32 5.10 -7.23 -5.06
CA TYR A 32 6.38 -6.65 -5.50
C TYR A 32 6.42 -6.35 -7.01
N ARG A 33 5.80 -7.18 -7.85
CA ARG A 33 5.68 -6.91 -9.29
C ARG A 33 4.80 -5.69 -9.55
N TRP A 34 3.70 -5.55 -8.82
CA TRP A 34 2.81 -4.40 -8.97
C TRP A 34 3.45 -3.11 -8.49
N MET A 35 4.20 -3.14 -7.39
CA MET A 35 5.02 -2.01 -6.94
C MET A 35 6.04 -1.60 -8.00
N ARG A 36 6.77 -2.57 -8.60
CA ARG A 36 7.68 -2.30 -9.73
C ARG A 36 6.98 -1.70 -10.94
N SER A 37 5.74 -2.08 -11.20
CA SER A 37 4.92 -1.50 -12.28
C SER A 37 4.22 -0.19 -11.92
N GLY A 38 4.43 0.35 -10.71
CA GLY A 38 3.75 1.58 -10.24
C GLY A 38 2.25 1.43 -10.00
N ARG A 39 1.73 0.20 -9.93
CA ARG A 39 0.29 -0.09 -9.73
C ARG A 39 -0.09 -0.30 -8.28
N PHE A 40 0.88 -0.50 -7.40
CA PHE A 40 0.66 -0.77 -5.97
C PHE A 40 1.41 0.28 -5.15
N PRO A 41 0.89 0.69 -3.98
CA PRO A 41 1.54 1.67 -3.13
C PRO A 41 2.95 1.24 -2.70
N ARG A 42 3.85 2.22 -2.58
CA ARG A 42 5.23 1.96 -2.18
C ARG A 42 5.26 1.59 -0.70
N SER A 43 6.11 0.62 -0.36
CA SER A 43 6.37 0.28 1.02
C SER A 43 7.26 1.32 1.69
N ILE A 44 7.03 1.55 2.98
CA ILE A 44 7.86 2.35 3.87
C ILE A 44 8.75 1.40 4.65
N GLN A 45 10.06 1.64 4.61
CA GLN A 45 11.03 0.85 5.37
C GLN A 45 11.15 1.41 6.79
N ILE A 46 10.87 0.58 7.79
CA ILE A 46 10.94 0.94 9.22
C ILE A 46 12.09 0.25 9.95
N GLY A 47 12.78 -0.68 9.28
CA GLY A 47 13.93 -1.39 9.83
C GLY A 47 14.72 -2.16 8.77
N PRO A 48 15.76 -2.91 9.17
CA PRO A 48 16.66 -3.60 8.24
C PRO A 48 15.95 -4.60 7.32
N ASN A 49 14.93 -5.30 7.83
CA ASN A 49 14.14 -6.30 7.11
C ASN A 49 12.63 -6.09 7.29
N SER A 50 12.22 -4.88 7.67
CA SER A 50 10.84 -4.58 8.03
C SER A 50 10.31 -3.47 7.14
N VAL A 51 9.32 -3.83 6.34
CA VAL A 51 8.60 -2.93 5.45
C VAL A 51 7.12 -2.94 5.82
N VAL A 52 6.52 -1.76 5.74
CA VAL A 52 5.09 -1.54 6.06
C VAL A 52 4.45 -0.65 5.01
N TRP A 53 3.13 -0.66 4.96
CA TRP A 53 2.32 0.21 4.12
C TRP A 53 1.37 1.02 5.00
N ARG A 54 0.97 2.20 4.54
CA ARG A 54 -0.13 2.91 5.18
C ARG A 54 -1.43 2.19 4.88
N GLU A 55 -2.30 2.03 5.88
CA GLU A 55 -3.63 1.46 5.67
C GLU A 55 -4.41 2.27 4.63
N SER A 56 -4.35 3.60 4.68
CA SER A 56 -5.04 4.49 3.73
C SER A 56 -4.59 4.30 2.28
N ASP A 57 -3.30 4.07 2.04
CA ASP A 57 -2.78 3.79 0.69
C ASP A 57 -3.33 2.46 0.14
N ILE A 58 -3.47 1.46 1.00
CA ILE A 58 -4.03 0.15 0.64
C ILE A 58 -5.53 0.26 0.37
N ASP A 59 -6.26 0.98 1.20
CA ASP A 59 -7.69 1.22 1.02
C ASP A 59 -7.97 2.00 -0.27
N ALA A 60 -7.17 3.03 -0.58
CA ALA A 60 -7.24 3.76 -1.84
C ALA A 60 -6.97 2.85 -3.05
N PHE A 61 -6.00 1.93 -2.95
CA PHE A 61 -5.73 0.94 -4.00
C PHE A 61 -6.93 0.00 -4.22
N ILE A 62 -7.53 -0.51 -3.14
CA ILE A 62 -8.71 -1.40 -3.22
C ILE A 62 -9.88 -0.67 -3.87
N ALA A 63 -10.15 0.58 -3.46
CA ALA A 63 -11.19 1.40 -4.05
C ALA A 63 -10.96 1.64 -5.56
N ALA A 64 -9.71 1.92 -5.96
CA ALA A 64 -9.36 2.09 -7.37
C ALA A 64 -9.50 0.79 -8.19
N CYS A 65 -9.20 -0.37 -7.58
CA CYS A 65 -9.44 -1.67 -8.20
C CYS A 65 -10.92 -1.98 -8.36
N ALA A 66 -11.74 -1.67 -7.35
CA ALA A 66 -13.19 -1.85 -7.40
C ALA A 66 -13.84 -0.94 -8.45
N ALA A 67 -13.40 0.32 -8.54
CA ALA A 67 -13.91 1.29 -9.52
C ALA A 67 -13.60 0.91 -10.98
N LYS A 68 -12.55 0.12 -11.23
CA LYS A 68 -12.22 -0.38 -12.57
C LYS A 68 -13.02 -1.63 -12.99
N ALA A 69 -13.81 -2.20 -12.08
CA ALA A 69 -14.57 -3.42 -12.31
C ALA A 69 -16.04 -3.16 -12.74
N GLY A 70 -16.42 -1.92 -13.02
CA GLY A 70 -17.71 -1.52 -13.61
C GLY A 70 -17.49 -0.71 -14.87
#